data_AF-A0A964VMD7-F1
#
_entry.id   AF-A0A964VMD7-F1
#
_cell.length_a   1.000
_cell.length_b   1.000
_cell.length_c   1.000
_cell.angle_alpha   90.00
_cell.angle_beta   90.00
_cell.angle_gamma   90.00
#
_symmetry.space_group_name_H-M   'P 1'
#
loop_
_entity.id
_entity.type
_entity.pdbx_description
1 polymer ?
#
loop_
_entity_poly.entity_id
_entity_poly.type
_entity_poly.pdbx_seq_one_letter_code
_entity_poly.pdbx_strand_id
1 'polypeptide(L)' 'MPTVMRIGPYRFHFYSREGNESPHIHVAREDMEAKFWLRPG' A
#
# COMPACT_ATOMS: atom_id res chain seq x y z
N MET A 1 6.30 -0.54 8.40
CA MET A 1 6.66 -0.27 6.99
C MET A 1 6.90 1.22 6.79
N PRO A 2 7.95 1.65 6.08
CA PRO A 2 8.14 3.08 5.79
C PRO A 2 6.99 3.61 4.93
N THR A 3 6.53 4.82 5.23
CA THR A 3 5.52 5.53 4.44
C THR A 3 6.21 6.24 3.28
N VAL A 4 5.84 5.90 2.04
CA VAL A 4 6.41 6.52 0.82
C VAL A 4 5.67 7.80 0.42
N MET A 5 4.41 7.94 0.84
CA MET A 5 3.60 9.14 0.60
C MET A 5 2.52 9.28 1.68
N ARG A 6 2.16 10.52 2.02
CA ARG A 6 1.06 10.83 2.96
C ARG A 6 0.18 11.93 2.39
N ILE A 7 -1.14 11.69 2.35
CA ILE A 7 -2.15 12.67 1.95
C ILE A 7 -3.22 12.68 3.03
N GLY A 8 -3.30 13.76 3.81
CA GLY A 8 -4.21 13.83 4.96
C GLY A 8 -3.99 12.64 5.93
N PRO A 9 -5.04 11.88 6.28
CA PRO A 9 -4.93 10.71 7.17
C PRO A 9 -4.42 9.44 6.47
N TYR A 10 -4.25 9.45 5.15
CA TYR A 10 -3.89 8.27 4.36
C TYR A 10 -2.37 8.10 4.24
N ARG A 11 -1.88 6.88 4.51
CA ARG A 11 -0.46 6.49 4.39
C ARG A 11 -0.25 5.44 3.31
N PHE A 12 0.64 5.74 2.38
CA PHE A 12 1.01 4.85 1.28
C PHE A 12 2.32 4.12 1.60
N HIS A 13 2.36 2.81 1.40
CA HIS A 13 3.54 1.99 1.72
C HIS A 13 3.56 0.65 0.96
N PHE A 14 4.73 0.01 0.94
CA PHE A 14 4.95 -1.33 0.35
C PHE A 14 5.43 -2.28 1.43
N TYR A 15 4.83 -3.47 1.57
CA TYR A 15 5.40 -4.47 2.48
C TYR A 15 6.64 -5.12 1.87
N SER A 16 7.68 -5.34 2.67
CA SER A 16 8.93 -5.95 2.20
C SER A 16 8.84 -7.47 1.97
N ARG A 17 7.72 -8.12 2.35
CA ARG A 17 7.56 -9.58 2.32
C ARG A 17 6.16 -10.00 1.85
N GLU A 18 5.80 -9.67 0.61
CA GLU A 18 4.49 -10.02 0.00
C GLU A 18 4.55 -11.21 -0.97
N GLY A 19 5.70 -11.88 -1.05
CA GLY A 19 5.86 -13.05 -1.91
C GLY A 19 5.79 -12.70 -3.39
N ASN A 20 4.92 -13.41 -4.12
CA ASN A 20 4.78 -13.35 -5.59
C ASN A 20 3.54 -12.58 -6.06
N GLU A 21 2.95 -11.74 -5.21
CA GLU A 21 1.86 -10.87 -5.66
C GLU A 21 2.35 -9.87 -6.72
N SER A 22 1.46 -9.48 -7.64
CA SER A 22 1.76 -8.44 -8.61
C SER A 22 2.08 -7.11 -7.91
N PRO A 23 2.86 -6.20 -8.54
CA PRO A 23 3.18 -4.91 -7.92
C PRO A 23 1.92 -4.15 -7.50
N HIS A 24 1.82 -3.83 -6.21
CA HIS A 24 0.71 -3.09 -5.63
C HIS A 24 1.17 -2.19 -4.50
N ILE A 25 0.34 -1.22 -4.13
CA ILE A 25 0.59 -0.30 -3.02
C ILE A 25 -0.51 -0.41 -1.97
N HIS A 26 -0.12 -0.33 -0.70
CA HIS A 26 -1.05 -0.32 0.42
C HIS A 26 -1.36 1.10 0.86
N VAL A 27 -2.63 1.34 1.13
CA VAL A 27 -3.15 2.61 1.62
C VAL A 27 -3.84 2.34 2.96
N ALA A 28 -3.25 2.86 4.03
CA ALA A 28 -3.78 2.69 5.39
C ALA A 28 -4.35 4.00 5.95
N ARG A 29 -5.43 3.88 6.73
CA ARG A 29 -6.02 4.94 7.56
C ARG A 29 -6.56 4.31 8.85
N GLU A 30 -6.02 4.70 10.00
CA GLU A 30 -6.40 4.13 11.31
C GLU A 30 -6.33 2.59 11.25
N ASP A 31 -7.43 1.90 11.53
CA ASP A 31 -7.54 0.43 11.50
C ASP A 31 -8.02 -0.12 10.14
N MET A 32 -8.09 0.74 9.11
CA MET A 32 -8.47 0.37 7.74
C MET A 32 -7.26 0.31 6.81
N GLU A 33 -7.29 -0.66 5.89
CA GLU A 33 -6.27 -0.86 4.87
C GLU A 33 -6.90 -1.27 3.54
N ALA A 34 -6.36 -0.75 2.44
CA ALA A 34 -6.74 -1.09 1.09
C ALA A 34 -5.49 -1.32 0.23
N LYS A 35 -5.57 -2.23 -0.74
CA LYS A 35 -4.50 -2.48 -1.71
C LYS A 35 -4.91 -2.12 -3.13
N PHE A 36 -3.97 -1.54 -3.87
CA PHE A 36 -4.18 -1.11 -5.26
C PHE A 36 -3.08 -1.67 -6.17
N TRP A 37 -3.47 -2.43 -7.20
CA TRP A 37 -2.55 -2.97 -8.19
C TRP A 37 -2.02 -1.86 -9.10
N LEU A 38 -0.70 -1.80 -9.29
CA LEU A 38 -0.05 -0.81 -10.16
C LEU A 38 -0.17 -1.17 -11.65
N ARG A 39 -0.44 -2.44 -11.92
CA ARG A 39 -0.80 -2.93 -13.25
C ARG A 39 -2.17 -3.59 -13.14
N PRO A 40 -3.24 -2.97 -13.64
CA PRO A 40 -4.47 -3.70 -13.88
C PRO A 40 -4.16 -4.79 -14.91
N GLY A 41 -4.47 -6.04 -14.57
CA GLY A 41 -4.42 -7.16 -15.51
C GLY A 41 -5.44 -7.01 -16.62
#